data_AF-A0A7X9AQL6-F1
#
_entry.id   AF-A0A7X9AQL6-F1
#
_cell.length_a   1.000
_cell.length_b   1.000
_cell.length_c   1.000
_cell.angle_alpha   90.00
_cell.angle_beta   90.00
_cell.angle_gamma   90.00
#
_symmetry.space_group_name_H-M   'P 1'
#
loop_
_entity.id
_entity.type
_entity.pdbx_description
1 polymer ?
#
loop_
_entity_poly.entity_id
_entity_poly.type
_entity_poly.pdbx_seq_one_letter_code
_entity_poly.pdbx_strand_id
1 'polypeptide(L)'
;MTKLHRFLAIAVVFALAPFCFASPLPADAIVFEAEDMRVDGSGAWQPKPHYPNWYASKPSKLHFLAGSYPGLGQAEQTVRLPEAGTFRLHVRYLDIIRFDHRSFKITVSQDGRVLAEKEFDRESLRQTPEGEKRWGKGFGRFVWDSLEFTAAAGEATVTLSKTSAEVSVGHVRQLDVFVLTRDLAYEPEVTDLYPLYVQVVMLPEQPGPVAVHLFMRRSHAPYYSHANINAQGLFLGSTHGADDMPDAHLKPGQASPWVNLSPLLTYSGSDRMSFRAITTYRGKPEPEAAFELIFSRTPDLTGLIGRPVRKGAGSGMIVAFNNTTGELVPEEDGSRQNLERARNTPEVAGARPRVFPMLTGMVLTPEVSMSASVARELEALSILGLNGIRQVCPPFVEQGFTRNVASGFYFHLNRPDCKYVVDEQKLAEHMAKHRADIDFSHVFAFNMMDEPGLELEHLLNCAVCQQDFTAFLEAQQITAAFPLTDDPQAGPAFYWSMRFLIHRMTEKLRAGTLAARAAGITVPTMVNFAIELVYSGNLVRRGADWFDVYNSGALTFGWHEDWANHSRSYQIIGYQSDVMRAACRRSGIPFGVYNILQVHPWEIQAKAYTEIGHG
;
A
#
# COMPACT_ATOMS: atom_id res chain seq x y z
N MET A 1 -36.42 -33.20 -33.71
CA MET A 1 -35.58 -34.39 -33.50
C MET A 1 -34.21 -34.09 -34.10
N THR A 2 -33.07 -34.08 -33.42
CA THR A 2 -32.72 -34.35 -32.02
C THR A 2 -31.29 -33.85 -31.83
N LYS A 3 -31.08 -32.99 -30.83
CA LYS A 3 -29.77 -32.78 -30.21
C LYS A 3 -29.41 -34.06 -29.47
N LEU A 4 -28.27 -34.70 -29.77
CA LEU A 4 -27.68 -35.71 -28.90
C LEU A 4 -26.17 -35.87 -29.12
N HIS A 5 -25.43 -35.36 -28.14
CA HIS A 5 -24.13 -35.82 -27.63
C HIS A 5 -22.85 -35.62 -28.46
N ARG A 6 -22.09 -34.58 -28.07
CA ARG A 6 -20.76 -34.78 -27.44
C ARG A 6 -20.61 -33.84 -26.23
N PHE A 7 -20.88 -34.40 -25.06
CA PHE A 7 -20.39 -33.94 -23.77
C PHE A 7 -18.98 -34.50 -23.58
N LEU A 8 -17.98 -33.67 -23.29
CA LEU A 8 -16.95 -34.00 -22.31
C LEU A 8 -16.24 -32.70 -21.83
N ALA A 9 -16.62 -32.28 -20.63
CA ALA A 9 -15.77 -31.70 -19.58
C ALA A 9 -14.85 -30.51 -19.90
N ILE A 10 -15.39 -29.29 -19.82
CA ILE A 10 -14.81 -28.22 -18.97
C ILE A 10 -16.00 -27.49 -18.31
N ALA A 11 -16.67 -28.19 -17.39
CA ALA A 11 -17.38 -27.51 -16.33
C ALA A 11 -16.30 -27.16 -15.30
N VAL A 12 -15.72 -25.96 -15.42
CA VAL A 12 -15.08 -25.33 -14.27
C VAL A 12 -16.23 -25.05 -13.31
N VAL A 13 -16.50 -26.03 -12.46
CA VAL A 13 -17.10 -25.79 -11.16
C VAL A 13 -16.15 -24.81 -10.50
N PHE A 14 -16.45 -23.52 -10.60
CA PHE A 14 -16.04 -22.57 -9.59
C PHE A 14 -16.71 -23.06 -8.31
N ALA A 15 -16.03 -23.97 -7.63
CA ALA A 15 -16.28 -24.21 -6.23
C ALA A 15 -16.11 -22.82 -5.60
N LEU A 16 -17.24 -22.26 -5.18
CA LEU A 16 -17.34 -21.27 -4.13
C LEU A 16 -16.69 -21.90 -2.89
N ALA A 17 -15.37 -22.00 -2.90
CA ALA A 17 -14.61 -22.15 -1.69
C ALA A 17 -14.71 -20.75 -1.05
N PRO A 18 -15.36 -20.58 0.11
CA PRO A 18 -14.95 -19.48 0.97
C PRO A 18 -13.43 -19.59 1.04
N PHE A 19 -12.72 -18.51 0.69
CA PHE A 19 -11.31 -18.44 1.05
C PHE A 19 -11.28 -18.76 2.54
N CYS A 20 -10.64 -19.88 2.90
CA CYS A 20 -10.32 -20.17 4.28
C CYS A 20 -9.46 -18.98 4.72
N PHE A 21 -10.09 -18.00 5.37
CA PHE A 21 -9.36 -17.12 6.25
C PHE A 21 -8.52 -18.04 7.13
N ALA A 22 -7.23 -17.73 7.26
CA ALA A 22 -6.36 -18.38 8.22
C ALA A 22 -7.16 -18.57 9.52
N SER A 23 -7.21 -19.81 9.99
CA SER A 23 -7.92 -20.12 11.22
C SER A 23 -7.30 -19.23 12.30
N PRO A 24 -8.09 -18.55 13.14
CA PRO A 24 -7.52 -17.80 14.25
C PRO A 24 -6.59 -18.72 15.04
N LEU A 25 -5.58 -18.12 15.69
CA LEU A 25 -4.66 -18.83 16.57
C LEU A 25 -5.44 -19.84 17.43
N PRO A 26 -5.10 -21.15 17.39
CA PRO A 26 -5.84 -22.17 18.13
C PRO A 26 -5.97 -21.78 19.60
N ALA A 27 -7.14 -22.02 20.20
CA ALA A 27 -7.42 -21.58 21.57
C ALA A 27 -6.48 -22.21 22.62
N ASP A 28 -5.88 -23.36 22.30
CA ASP A 28 -4.90 -24.08 23.11
C ASP A 28 -3.44 -23.77 22.73
N ALA A 29 -3.21 -22.85 21.78
CA ALA A 29 -1.87 -22.50 21.36
C ALA A 29 -1.11 -21.76 22.46
N ILE A 30 0.16 -22.13 22.65
CA ILE A 30 1.10 -21.44 23.53
C ILE A 30 2.04 -20.63 22.64
N VAL A 31 2.11 -19.32 22.87
CA VAL A 31 2.95 -18.39 22.12
C VAL A 31 3.98 -17.76 23.05
N PHE A 32 5.22 -17.66 22.59
CA PHE A 32 6.28 -16.91 23.28
C PHE A 32 7.23 -16.29 22.26
N GLU A 33 7.69 -15.07 22.54
CA GLU A 33 8.66 -14.40 21.68
C GLU A 33 10.05 -15.00 21.89
N ALA A 34 10.88 -15.00 20.85
CA ALA A 34 12.23 -15.54 20.95
C ALA A 34 13.10 -14.67 21.87
N GLU A 35 12.91 -13.35 21.89
CA GLU A 35 13.65 -12.44 22.77
C GLU A 35 13.35 -12.63 24.27
N ASP A 36 12.23 -13.27 24.60
CA ASP A 36 11.84 -13.56 25.99
C ASP A 36 12.52 -14.83 26.54
N MET A 37 13.19 -15.61 25.68
CA MET A 37 13.92 -16.81 26.11
C MET A 37 15.08 -16.46 27.04
N ARG A 38 15.30 -17.28 28.06
CA ARG A 38 16.43 -17.13 28.99
C ARG A 38 17.73 -17.51 28.30
N VAL A 39 18.59 -16.52 28.05
CA VAL A 39 19.93 -16.72 27.50
C VAL A 39 20.93 -17.18 28.58
N ASP A 40 21.91 -18.00 28.20
CA ASP A 40 22.92 -18.61 29.09
C ASP A 40 24.04 -17.67 29.58
N GLY A 41 23.96 -16.38 29.26
CA GLY A 41 24.96 -15.37 29.63
C GLY A 41 26.26 -15.39 28.79
N SER A 42 26.39 -16.29 27.81
CA SER A 42 27.56 -16.34 26.90
C SER A 42 27.68 -15.12 25.98
N GLY A 43 26.58 -14.39 25.78
CA GLY A 43 26.46 -13.31 24.80
C GLY A 43 26.29 -13.79 23.35
N ALA A 44 26.22 -15.11 23.11
CA ALA A 44 26.06 -15.67 21.77
C ALA A 44 24.64 -15.46 21.18
N TRP A 45 23.63 -15.38 22.05
CA TRP A 45 22.26 -14.97 21.73
C TRP A 45 21.95 -13.64 22.44
N GLN A 46 21.38 -12.68 21.72
CA GLN A 46 21.04 -11.37 22.26
C GLN A 46 19.69 -10.88 21.74
N PRO A 47 18.80 -10.37 22.61
CA PRO A 47 17.60 -9.71 22.16
C PRO A 47 17.96 -8.40 21.45
N LYS A 48 17.28 -8.11 20.34
CA LYS A 48 17.50 -6.89 19.56
C LYS A 48 16.20 -6.25 19.13
N PRO A 49 16.13 -4.91 19.12
CA PRO A 49 15.04 -4.23 18.45
C PRO A 49 15.15 -4.45 16.93
N HIS A 50 13.99 -4.46 16.28
CA HIS A 50 13.87 -4.35 14.85
C HIS A 50 14.61 -3.10 14.37
N TYR A 51 15.29 -3.24 13.23
CA TYR A 51 15.86 -2.12 12.50
C TYR A 51 15.35 -2.15 11.06
N PRO A 52 14.94 -0.99 10.52
CA PRO A 52 14.47 -0.89 9.15
C PRO A 52 15.60 -1.26 8.19
N ASN A 53 15.38 -2.29 7.36
CA ASN A 53 16.46 -2.89 6.56
C ASN A 53 15.96 -3.50 5.24
N TRP A 54 16.84 -4.22 4.55
CA TRP A 54 16.68 -4.84 3.23
C TRP A 54 15.78 -6.09 3.16
N TYR A 55 15.24 -6.58 4.27
CA TYR A 55 14.31 -7.70 4.28
C TYR A 55 12.86 -7.20 4.35
N ALA A 56 11.92 -8.00 3.84
CA ALA A 56 10.52 -7.64 3.89
C ALA A 56 9.83 -8.25 5.12
N SER A 57 8.73 -7.61 5.54
CA SER A 57 8.08 -7.85 6.84
C SER A 57 8.93 -7.34 8.02
N LYS A 58 8.45 -7.54 9.25
CA LYS A 58 9.07 -7.18 10.52
C LYS A 58 8.97 -8.36 11.50
N PRO A 59 9.77 -8.39 12.56
CA PRO A 59 9.49 -9.30 13.65
C PRO A 59 8.21 -8.90 14.41
N SER A 60 7.57 -9.87 15.08
CA SER A 60 6.58 -9.66 16.13
C SER A 60 7.12 -8.70 17.19
N LYS A 61 6.25 -7.84 17.75
CA LYS A 61 6.59 -6.81 18.74
C LYS A 61 7.80 -5.93 18.42
N LEU A 62 8.23 -5.90 17.15
CA LEU A 62 9.42 -5.20 16.70
C LEU A 62 10.71 -5.64 17.42
N HIS A 63 10.82 -6.90 17.87
CA HIS A 63 12.02 -7.44 18.53
C HIS A 63 12.31 -8.87 18.09
N PHE A 64 13.55 -9.32 18.20
CA PHE A 64 13.92 -10.70 17.86
C PHE A 64 15.16 -11.14 18.65
N LEU A 65 15.38 -12.44 18.73
CA LEU A 65 16.60 -13.02 19.30
C LEU A 65 17.65 -13.26 18.22
N ALA A 66 18.81 -12.62 18.37
CA ALA A 66 19.89 -12.63 17.38
C ALA A 66 21.05 -13.55 17.79
N GLY A 67 21.36 -14.54 16.94
CA GLY A 67 22.44 -15.50 17.12
C GLY A 67 23.71 -15.21 16.32
N SER A 68 23.93 -13.97 15.87
CA SER A 68 25.03 -13.63 14.95
C SER A 68 26.40 -13.46 15.61
N TYR A 69 26.47 -13.38 16.94
CA TYR A 69 27.70 -13.13 17.71
C TYR A 69 28.60 -14.38 17.80
N PRO A 70 29.90 -14.30 18.10
CA PRO A 70 30.75 -15.49 18.24
C PRO A 70 30.36 -16.34 19.47
N GLY A 71 30.79 -17.60 19.48
CA GLY A 71 30.62 -18.55 20.58
C GLY A 71 29.47 -19.54 20.36
N LEU A 72 29.58 -20.69 21.02
CA LEU A 72 28.43 -21.57 21.26
C LEU A 72 27.63 -20.96 22.40
N GLY A 73 26.31 -20.96 22.27
CA GLY A 73 25.43 -20.55 23.35
C GLY A 73 24.00 -20.99 23.11
N GLN A 74 23.21 -20.88 24.16
CA GLN A 74 21.85 -21.40 24.23
C GLN A 74 20.87 -20.35 24.79
N ALA A 75 19.62 -20.51 24.40
CA ALA A 75 18.49 -19.82 25.00
C ALA A 75 17.38 -20.83 25.30
N GLU A 76 16.69 -20.68 26.42
CA GLU A 76 15.71 -21.66 26.90
C GLU A 76 14.37 -21.00 27.26
N GLN A 77 13.29 -21.69 26.94
CA GLN A 77 11.95 -21.37 27.41
C GLN A 77 11.28 -22.63 27.97
N THR A 78 10.75 -22.54 29.19
CA THR A 78 9.88 -23.58 29.74
C THR A 78 8.43 -23.24 29.44
N VAL A 79 7.71 -24.21 28.89
CA VAL A 79 6.27 -24.12 28.59
C VAL A 79 5.52 -25.19 29.37
N ARG A 80 4.31 -24.86 29.83
CA ARG A 80 3.44 -25.81 30.54
C ARG A 80 2.40 -26.38 29.59
N LEU A 81 2.50 -27.68 29.32
CA LEU A 81 1.56 -28.42 28.49
C LEU A 81 0.35 -28.85 29.34
N PRO A 82 -0.88 -28.46 28.99
CA PRO A 82 -2.06 -28.73 29.82
C PRO A 82 -2.43 -30.22 29.85
N GLU A 83 -2.16 -30.93 28.75
CA GLU A 83 -2.54 -32.34 28.56
C GLU A 83 -1.44 -33.07 27.79
N ALA A 84 -1.45 -34.41 27.88
CA ALA A 84 -0.58 -35.24 27.06
C ALA A 84 -1.09 -35.28 25.61
N GLY A 85 -0.16 -35.34 24.64
CA GLY A 85 -0.52 -35.40 23.24
C GLY A 85 0.65 -35.16 22.29
N THR A 86 0.33 -35.14 20.99
CA THR A 86 1.25 -34.70 19.94
C THR A 86 1.06 -33.21 19.71
N PHE A 87 2.17 -32.50 19.64
CA PHE A 87 2.23 -31.06 19.45
C PHE A 87 3.10 -30.74 18.24
N ARG A 88 2.82 -29.60 17.60
CA ARG A 88 3.68 -28.97 16.62
C ARG A 88 4.19 -27.65 17.17
N LEU A 89 5.51 -27.51 17.23
CA LEU A 89 6.20 -26.26 17.54
C LEU A 89 6.61 -25.57 16.24
N HIS A 90 5.94 -24.48 15.91
CA HIS A 90 6.35 -23.58 14.85
C HIS A 90 7.34 -22.55 15.37
N VAL A 91 8.30 -22.19 14.54
CA VAL A 91 9.25 -21.11 14.76
C VAL A 91 9.26 -20.18 13.55
N ARG A 92 9.17 -18.89 13.79
CA ARG A 92 9.37 -17.85 12.78
C ARG A 92 10.80 -17.33 12.86
N TYR A 93 11.50 -17.27 11.74
CA TYR A 93 12.87 -16.75 11.68
C TYR A 93 13.17 -16.08 10.34
N LEU A 94 14.18 -15.21 10.30
CA LEU A 94 14.63 -14.54 9.08
C LEU A 94 15.44 -15.51 8.22
N ASP A 95 14.91 -15.81 7.04
CA ASP A 95 15.53 -16.64 6.01
C ASP A 95 16.19 -15.76 4.93
N ILE A 96 17.41 -16.09 4.51
CA ILE A 96 18.22 -15.30 3.57
C ILE A 96 18.80 -16.18 2.46
N ILE A 97 18.60 -15.84 1.18
CA ILE A 97 18.91 -16.75 0.05
C ILE A 97 20.42 -16.93 -0.26
N ARG A 98 21.32 -16.00 0.13
CA ARG A 98 22.70 -15.94 -0.41
C ARG A 98 23.84 -15.72 0.59
N PHE A 99 23.75 -16.19 1.84
CA PHE A 99 24.88 -16.12 2.78
C PHE A 99 25.26 -17.48 3.32
N ASP A 100 26.52 -17.63 3.76
CA ASP A 100 27.01 -18.83 4.46
C ASP A 100 26.10 -19.13 5.65
N HIS A 101 25.20 -20.09 5.44
CA HIS A 101 24.12 -20.40 6.37
C HIS A 101 24.70 -21.02 7.64
N ARG A 102 24.48 -20.33 8.75
CA ARG A 102 24.80 -20.83 10.07
C ARG A 102 23.49 -21.22 10.71
N SER A 103 23.13 -22.49 10.59
CA SER A 103 21.90 -23.05 11.15
C SER A 103 21.80 -22.89 12.67
N PHE A 104 20.62 -23.19 13.20
CA PHE A 104 20.37 -23.31 14.62
C PHE A 104 19.60 -24.60 14.90
N LYS A 105 19.70 -25.13 16.11
CA LYS A 105 18.98 -26.33 16.54
C LYS A 105 17.95 -25.96 17.58
N ILE A 106 16.73 -26.46 17.42
CA ILE A 106 15.73 -26.46 18.48
C ILE A 106 15.62 -27.88 19.00
N THR A 107 15.71 -28.01 20.32
CA THR A 107 15.53 -29.26 21.06
C THR A 107 14.38 -29.06 22.05
N VAL A 108 13.42 -29.98 22.05
CA VAL A 108 12.33 -30.01 23.03
C VAL A 108 12.61 -31.16 23.99
N SER A 109 12.57 -30.89 25.28
CA SER A 109 12.82 -31.87 26.34
C SER A 109 11.79 -31.83 27.45
N GLN A 110 11.57 -32.96 28.11
CA GLN A 110 10.70 -33.10 29.28
C GLN A 110 11.33 -34.13 30.22
N ASP A 111 11.34 -33.85 31.52
CA ASP A 111 11.95 -34.71 32.55
C ASP A 111 13.39 -35.16 32.22
N GLY A 112 14.18 -34.25 31.63
CA GLY A 112 15.57 -34.49 31.23
C GLY A 112 15.74 -35.37 29.98
N ARG A 113 14.64 -35.76 29.31
CA ARG A 113 14.67 -36.54 28.05
C ARG A 113 14.36 -35.65 26.86
N VAL A 114 15.14 -35.80 25.79
CA VAL A 114 14.84 -35.15 24.50
C VAL A 114 13.64 -35.83 23.85
N LEU A 115 12.59 -35.06 23.59
CA LEU A 115 11.38 -35.51 22.90
C LEU A 115 11.49 -35.34 21.38
N ALA A 116 12.11 -34.25 20.93
CA ALA A 116 12.42 -34.01 19.53
C ALA A 116 13.56 -33.01 19.39
N GLU A 117 14.25 -33.07 18.25
CA GLU A 117 15.19 -32.03 17.83
C GLU A 117 15.18 -31.86 16.32
N LYS A 118 15.41 -30.64 15.86
CA LYS A 118 15.56 -30.32 14.44
C LYS A 118 16.53 -29.17 14.26
N GLU A 119 17.34 -29.27 13.22
CA GLU A 119 18.21 -28.19 12.74
C GLU A 119 17.49 -27.39 11.65
N PHE A 120 17.47 -26.07 11.82
CA PHE A 120 16.76 -25.09 10.99
C PHE A 120 17.74 -24.17 10.25
N ASP A 121 17.27 -23.53 9.18
CA ASP A 121 18.07 -22.58 8.37
C ASP A 121 19.38 -23.19 7.83
N ARG A 122 19.34 -24.48 7.45
CA ARG A 122 20.47 -25.15 6.75
C ARG A 122 20.59 -24.68 5.31
N GLU A 123 19.44 -24.57 4.66
CA GLU A 123 19.23 -24.03 3.31
C GLU A 123 17.99 -23.16 3.35
N SER A 124 17.93 -22.16 2.47
CA SER A 124 16.78 -21.27 2.47
C SER A 124 15.52 -21.98 1.97
N LEU A 125 14.43 -21.87 2.74
CA LEU A 125 13.14 -22.46 2.39
C LEU A 125 12.54 -21.83 1.11
N ARG A 126 13.11 -20.73 0.64
CA ARG A 126 12.66 -19.96 -0.53
C ARG A 126 13.49 -20.22 -1.78
N GLN A 127 14.45 -21.16 -1.74
CA GLN A 127 15.23 -21.52 -2.93
C GLN A 127 14.42 -22.31 -3.96
N THR A 128 13.31 -22.93 -3.55
CA THR A 128 12.40 -23.64 -4.46
C THR A 128 11.33 -22.69 -5.04
N PRO A 129 10.79 -22.95 -6.24
CA PRO A 129 9.66 -22.20 -6.79
C PRO A 129 8.44 -22.18 -5.86
N GLU A 130 8.19 -23.28 -5.15
CA GLU A 130 7.09 -23.41 -4.19
C GLU A 130 7.30 -22.52 -2.96
N GLY A 131 8.52 -22.49 -2.43
CA GLY A 131 8.90 -21.63 -1.32
C GLY A 131 8.88 -20.15 -1.70
N GLU A 132 9.38 -19.81 -2.88
CA GLU A 132 9.29 -18.46 -3.43
C GLU A 132 7.84 -18.01 -3.60
N LYS A 133 6.96 -18.90 -4.09
CA LYS A 133 5.52 -18.64 -4.19
C LYS A 133 4.88 -18.43 -2.81
N ARG A 134 5.28 -19.20 -1.80
CA ARG A 134 4.72 -19.15 -0.44
C ARG A 134 5.15 -17.90 0.33
N TRP A 135 6.44 -17.58 0.36
CA TRP A 135 6.99 -16.51 1.21
C TRP A 135 7.50 -15.28 0.44
N GLY A 136 7.51 -15.36 -0.89
CA GLY A 136 7.86 -14.27 -1.79
C GLY A 136 9.35 -14.17 -2.15
N LYS A 137 9.58 -13.42 -3.23
CA LYS A 137 10.91 -13.03 -3.73
C LYS A 137 11.61 -12.03 -2.81
N GLY A 138 12.92 -11.90 -3.00
CA GLY A 138 13.75 -10.88 -2.36
C GLY A 138 14.86 -11.47 -1.49
N PHE A 139 15.74 -10.60 -1.00
CA PHE A 139 16.97 -11.03 -0.34
C PHE A 139 16.71 -11.73 1.02
N GLY A 140 15.84 -11.16 1.87
CA GLY A 140 15.43 -11.76 3.14
C GLY A 140 13.93 -11.70 3.40
N ARG A 141 13.39 -12.74 4.02
CA ARG A 141 11.98 -12.85 4.43
C ARG A 141 11.89 -13.63 5.73
N PHE A 142 10.96 -13.26 6.60
CA PHE A 142 10.57 -14.16 7.68
C PHE A 142 9.79 -15.35 7.11
N VAL A 143 10.19 -16.54 7.51
CA VAL A 143 9.54 -17.80 7.16
C VAL A 143 9.10 -18.53 8.42
N TRP A 144 8.17 -19.46 8.25
CA TRP A 144 7.76 -20.39 9.31
C TRP A 144 8.26 -21.78 8.97
N ASP A 145 8.84 -22.44 9.96
CA ASP A 145 9.15 -23.87 9.93
C ASP A 145 8.70 -24.50 11.25
N SER A 146 8.69 -25.82 11.33
CA SER A 146 8.19 -26.52 12.50
C SER A 146 8.91 -27.83 12.81
N LEU A 147 8.71 -28.32 14.02
CA LEU A 147 8.95 -29.71 14.42
C LEU A 147 7.76 -30.24 15.22
N GLU A 148 7.55 -31.55 15.18
CA GLU A 148 6.51 -32.24 15.95
C GLU A 148 7.12 -33.10 17.05
N PHE A 149 6.40 -33.25 18.16
CA PHE A 149 6.81 -34.10 19.27
C PHE A 149 5.60 -34.58 20.07
N THR A 150 5.76 -35.69 20.77
CA THR A 150 4.75 -36.20 21.71
C THR A 150 5.26 -36.01 23.13
N ALA A 151 4.43 -35.42 24.00
CA ALA A 151 4.78 -35.10 25.37
C ALA A 151 3.67 -35.50 26.34
N ALA A 152 4.04 -35.70 27.61
CA ALA A 152 3.09 -35.79 28.71
C ALA A 152 2.63 -34.39 29.14
N ALA A 153 1.50 -34.33 29.84
CA ALA A 153 1.09 -33.10 30.53
C ALA A 153 2.17 -32.68 31.55
N GLY A 154 2.49 -31.40 31.64
CA GLY A 154 3.54 -30.90 32.52
C GLY A 154 4.48 -29.90 31.83
N GLU A 155 5.63 -29.66 32.44
CA GLU A 155 6.63 -28.74 31.89
C GLU A 155 7.42 -29.40 30.77
N ALA A 156 7.64 -28.66 29.69
CA ALA A 156 8.57 -29.00 28.63
C ALA A 156 9.50 -27.80 28.39
N THR A 157 10.77 -28.07 28.11
CA THR A 157 11.78 -27.05 27.85
C THR A 157 12.13 -27.05 26.37
N VAL A 158 11.96 -25.88 25.74
CA VAL A 158 12.43 -25.58 24.39
C VAL A 158 13.80 -24.93 24.51
N THR A 159 14.83 -25.60 24.00
CA THR A 159 16.21 -25.09 23.98
C THR A 159 16.60 -24.76 22.55
N LEU A 160 16.98 -23.49 22.34
CA LEU A 160 17.61 -23.01 21.13
C LEU A 160 19.13 -23.09 21.29
N SER A 161 19.81 -23.68 20.32
CA SER A 161 21.28 -23.82 20.32
C SER A 161 21.87 -23.45 18.96
N LYS A 162 23.10 -22.95 18.98
CA LYS A 162 23.88 -22.77 17.75
C LYS A 162 24.49 -24.07 17.28
N THR A 163 24.56 -24.25 15.96
CA THR A 163 25.28 -25.37 15.33
C THR A 163 26.76 -25.06 15.09
N SER A 164 27.17 -23.80 15.18
CA SER A 164 28.56 -23.36 15.02
C SER A 164 28.91 -22.14 15.87
N ALA A 165 30.17 -22.07 16.31
CA ALA A 165 30.71 -21.00 17.15
C ALA A 165 31.20 -19.77 16.37
N GLU A 166 31.29 -19.85 15.05
CA GLU A 166 31.85 -18.79 14.22
C GLU A 166 30.93 -17.56 14.17
N VAL A 167 31.55 -16.39 14.03
CA VAL A 167 30.83 -15.15 13.71
C VAL A 167 30.12 -15.35 12.37
N SER A 168 28.85 -14.98 12.34
CA SER A 168 28.10 -14.93 11.10
C SER A 168 27.85 -13.49 10.69
N VAL A 169 27.44 -13.29 9.44
CA VAL A 169 26.84 -12.02 9.02
C VAL A 169 25.70 -11.68 9.98
N GLY A 170 25.54 -10.40 10.33
CA GLY A 170 24.62 -9.92 11.37
C GLY A 170 23.12 -10.22 11.16
N HIS A 171 22.80 -10.95 10.09
CA HIS A 171 21.46 -11.17 9.57
C HIS A 171 20.99 -12.63 9.63
N VAL A 172 21.88 -13.61 9.88
CA VAL A 172 21.46 -15.01 10.06
C VAL A 172 21.12 -15.29 11.53
N ARG A 173 20.37 -16.36 11.80
CA ARG A 173 19.91 -16.72 13.15
C ARG A 173 19.15 -15.58 13.85
N GLN A 174 18.22 -14.95 13.14
CA GLN A 174 17.29 -13.99 13.74
C GLN A 174 15.95 -14.69 13.92
N LEU A 175 15.67 -15.11 15.16
CA LEU A 175 14.43 -15.80 15.51
C LEU A 175 13.45 -14.81 16.10
N ASP A 176 12.21 -14.92 15.68
CA ASP A 176 11.15 -13.97 16.00
C ASP A 176 10.22 -14.51 17.09
N VAL A 177 9.40 -15.51 16.76
CA VAL A 177 8.34 -15.99 17.65
C VAL A 177 8.13 -17.49 17.50
N PHE A 178 7.68 -18.12 18.56
CA PHE A 178 7.30 -19.53 18.62
C PHE A 178 5.81 -19.70 18.85
N VAL A 179 5.21 -20.67 18.16
CA VAL A 179 3.80 -21.07 18.36
C VAL A 179 3.73 -22.58 18.53
N LEU A 180 3.26 -23.02 19.68
CA LEU A 180 3.07 -24.43 20.02
C LEU A 180 1.58 -24.76 20.04
N THR A 181 1.15 -25.76 19.28
CA THR A 181 -0.27 -26.15 19.19
C THR A 181 -0.44 -27.66 19.06
N ARG A 182 -1.62 -28.18 19.42
CA ARG A 182 -2.03 -29.57 19.13
C ARG A 182 -2.74 -29.70 17.78
N ASP A 183 -3.14 -28.58 17.17
CA ASP A 183 -3.70 -28.59 15.81
C ASP A 183 -2.57 -28.77 14.79
N LEU A 184 -2.34 -30.02 14.40
CA LEU A 184 -1.29 -30.38 13.42
C LEU A 184 -1.62 -29.94 11.98
N ALA A 185 -2.82 -29.42 11.72
CA ALA A 185 -3.17 -28.84 10.43
C ALA A 185 -3.00 -27.32 10.41
N TYR A 186 -2.76 -26.70 11.57
CA TYR A 186 -2.57 -25.26 11.68
C TYR A 186 -1.25 -24.82 11.01
N GLU A 187 -1.33 -23.74 10.24
CA GLU A 187 -0.21 -23.05 9.63
C GLU A 187 -0.26 -21.58 10.07
N PRO A 188 0.70 -21.11 10.88
CA PRO A 188 0.64 -19.78 11.48
C PRO A 188 0.88 -18.67 10.47
N GLU A 189 0.09 -17.61 10.59
CA GLU A 189 0.41 -16.28 10.09
C GLU A 189 0.77 -15.36 11.26
N VAL A 190 1.73 -14.46 11.07
CA VAL A 190 2.11 -13.53 12.15
C VAL A 190 0.96 -12.62 12.58
N THR A 191 -0.01 -12.37 11.69
CA THR A 191 -1.21 -11.60 11.99
C THR A 191 -2.15 -12.31 12.98
N ASP A 192 -2.03 -13.62 13.16
CA ASP A 192 -2.86 -14.40 14.08
C ASP A 192 -2.55 -14.07 15.54
N LEU A 193 -1.34 -13.55 15.80
CA LEU A 193 -0.90 -13.05 17.12
C LEU A 193 -1.54 -11.72 17.49
N TYR A 194 -2.18 -11.05 16.52
CA TYR A 194 -2.75 -9.72 16.68
C TYR A 194 -4.18 -9.69 16.13
N PRO A 195 -5.10 -10.46 16.72
CA PRO A 195 -6.46 -10.59 16.22
C PRO A 195 -7.18 -9.24 16.28
N LEU A 196 -7.87 -8.87 15.20
CA LEU A 196 -8.84 -7.80 15.16
C LEU A 196 -10.09 -8.28 14.46
N TYR A 197 -11.18 -8.32 15.21
CA TYR A 197 -12.51 -8.56 14.70
C TYR A 197 -13.27 -7.24 14.61
N VAL A 198 -14.13 -7.14 13.60
CA VAL A 198 -15.12 -6.08 13.50
C VAL A 198 -16.51 -6.69 13.33
N GLN A 199 -17.50 -6.09 13.97
CA GLN A 199 -18.91 -6.28 13.63
C GLN A 199 -19.46 -4.93 13.16
N VAL A 200 -20.17 -4.93 12.04
CA VAL A 200 -20.88 -3.73 11.57
C VAL A 200 -22.34 -3.84 11.93
N VAL A 201 -22.87 -2.83 12.61
CA VAL A 201 -24.29 -2.75 12.96
C VAL A 201 -24.90 -1.58 12.20
N MET A 202 -25.77 -1.88 11.24
CA MET A 202 -26.57 -0.84 10.58
C MET A 202 -27.58 -0.31 11.57
N LEU A 203 -27.57 1.00 11.78
CA LEU A 203 -28.53 1.63 12.68
C LEU A 203 -29.93 1.62 12.03
N PRO A 204 -31.02 1.66 12.82
CA PRO A 204 -32.39 1.71 12.28
C PRO A 204 -32.64 2.88 11.33
N GLU A 205 -31.83 3.93 11.45
CA GLU A 205 -31.91 5.16 10.66
C GLU A 205 -31.22 5.05 9.28
N GLN A 206 -30.50 3.96 9.00
CA GLN A 206 -29.81 3.77 7.72
C GLN A 206 -30.84 3.85 6.58
N PRO A 207 -30.63 4.69 5.53
CA PRO A 207 -31.65 4.91 4.50
C PRO A 207 -32.11 3.67 3.73
N GLY A 208 -31.22 2.69 3.54
CA GLY A 208 -31.49 1.49 2.77
C GLY A 208 -30.45 0.40 2.97
N PRO A 209 -30.68 -0.79 2.40
CA PRO A 209 -29.73 -1.88 2.48
C PRO A 209 -28.41 -1.54 1.76
N VAL A 210 -27.28 -1.81 2.40
CA VAL A 210 -25.95 -1.54 1.86
C VAL A 210 -24.95 -2.65 2.18
N ALA A 211 -23.92 -2.80 1.37
CA ALA A 211 -22.67 -3.41 1.80
C ALA A 211 -21.75 -2.33 2.41
N VAL A 212 -20.82 -2.73 3.27
CA VAL A 212 -19.78 -1.84 3.76
C VAL A 212 -18.47 -2.14 3.07
N HIS A 213 -18.10 -1.28 2.13
CA HIS A 213 -16.80 -1.33 1.49
C HIS A 213 -15.70 -0.93 2.44
N LEU A 214 -14.64 -1.72 2.44
CA LEU A 214 -13.44 -1.52 3.23
C LEU A 214 -12.26 -1.28 2.28
N PHE A 215 -11.72 -0.06 2.29
CA PHE A 215 -10.42 0.24 1.71
C PHE A 215 -9.38 0.32 2.81
N MET A 216 -8.38 -0.56 2.75
CA MET A 216 -7.33 -0.65 3.75
C MET A 216 -6.03 -0.14 3.15
N ARG A 217 -5.39 0.82 3.82
CA ARG A 217 -4.02 1.24 3.57
C ARG A 217 -3.12 0.66 4.65
N ARG A 218 -2.14 -0.12 4.20
CA ARG A 218 -1.24 -0.90 5.03
C ARG A 218 0.12 -0.23 5.17
N SER A 219 0.74 -0.41 6.33
CA SER A 219 2.06 0.14 6.65
C SER A 219 3.22 -0.52 5.87
N HIS A 220 3.00 -1.68 5.27
CA HIS A 220 3.96 -2.37 4.40
C HIS A 220 3.23 -3.18 3.32
N ALA A 221 3.98 -3.65 2.33
CA ALA A 221 3.43 -4.40 1.20
C ALA A 221 2.64 -5.66 1.64
N PRO A 222 1.54 -6.02 0.94
CA PRO A 222 0.89 -5.19 -0.09
C PRO A 222 0.30 -3.92 0.55
N TYR A 223 0.50 -2.75 -0.06
CA TYR A 223 0.22 -1.46 0.60
C TYR A 223 -1.25 -1.11 0.71
N TYR A 224 -2.11 -1.83 -0.01
CA TYR A 224 -3.55 -1.63 0.07
C TYR A 224 -4.31 -2.93 -0.19
N SER A 225 -5.56 -2.97 0.26
CA SER A 225 -6.49 -4.07 0.04
C SER A 225 -7.92 -3.55 0.00
N HIS A 226 -8.76 -4.25 -0.76
CA HIS A 226 -10.19 -3.98 -0.85
C HIS A 226 -10.96 -5.18 -0.32
N ALA A 227 -12.01 -4.92 0.43
CA ALA A 227 -12.97 -5.92 0.85
C ALA A 227 -14.37 -5.31 1.00
N ASN A 228 -15.39 -6.15 1.13
CA ASN A 228 -16.76 -5.75 1.45
C ASN A 228 -17.27 -6.58 2.62
N ILE A 229 -18.01 -5.95 3.53
CA ILE A 229 -18.72 -6.60 4.63
C ILE A 229 -20.21 -6.53 4.36
N ASN A 230 -20.90 -7.67 4.41
CA ASN A 230 -22.34 -7.76 4.24
C ASN A 230 -22.95 -8.71 5.29
N ALA A 231 -24.23 -9.08 5.15
CA ALA A 231 -24.93 -9.96 6.10
C ALA A 231 -24.33 -11.37 6.23
N GLN A 232 -23.53 -11.81 5.26
CA GLN A 232 -22.92 -13.14 5.23
C GLN A 232 -21.46 -13.16 5.70
N GLY A 233 -20.80 -11.99 5.80
CA GLY A 233 -19.42 -11.89 6.29
C GLY A 233 -18.55 -10.94 5.47
N LEU A 234 -17.27 -11.28 5.35
CA LEU A 234 -16.22 -10.49 4.69
C LEU A 234 -15.81 -11.13 3.36
N PHE A 235 -15.74 -10.31 2.32
CA PHE A 235 -15.45 -10.73 0.94
C PHE A 235 -14.32 -9.89 0.36
N LEU A 236 -13.29 -10.52 -0.21
CA LEU A 236 -12.13 -9.80 -0.77
C LEU A 236 -12.41 -9.27 -2.18
N GLY A 237 -11.82 -8.12 -2.48
CA GLY A 237 -11.97 -7.43 -3.76
C GLY A 237 -12.86 -6.19 -3.64
N SER A 238 -12.93 -5.43 -4.73
CA SER A 238 -13.70 -4.19 -4.76
C SER A 238 -15.19 -4.42 -4.96
N THR A 239 -15.58 -5.41 -5.77
CA THR A 239 -16.98 -5.65 -6.16
C THR A 239 -17.63 -6.84 -5.45
N HIS A 240 -16.85 -7.86 -5.08
CA HIS A 240 -17.37 -9.11 -4.50
C HIS A 240 -17.97 -8.88 -3.11
N GLY A 241 -19.18 -9.38 -2.86
CA GLY A 241 -19.93 -9.14 -1.63
C GLY A 241 -20.70 -7.81 -1.64
N ALA A 242 -20.57 -7.01 -2.70
CA ALA A 242 -21.32 -5.77 -2.92
C ALA A 242 -22.15 -5.86 -4.22
N ASP A 243 -21.50 -5.73 -5.38
CA ASP A 243 -22.16 -5.65 -6.70
C ASP A 243 -22.86 -6.96 -7.08
N ASP A 244 -22.26 -8.09 -6.72
CA ASP A 244 -22.72 -9.44 -7.07
C ASP A 244 -23.60 -10.09 -6.00
N MET A 245 -23.79 -9.42 -4.85
CA MET A 245 -24.59 -9.92 -3.73
C MET A 245 -25.55 -8.85 -3.15
N PRO A 246 -26.37 -8.17 -3.97
CA PRO A 246 -27.29 -7.14 -3.49
C PRO A 246 -28.29 -7.65 -2.43
N ASP A 247 -28.74 -8.90 -2.55
CA ASP A 247 -29.68 -9.51 -1.60
C ASP A 247 -29.05 -9.81 -0.22
N ALA A 248 -27.71 -9.82 -0.13
CA ALA A 248 -26.96 -10.03 1.10
C ALA A 248 -26.55 -8.71 1.79
N HIS A 249 -26.93 -7.56 1.23
CA HIS A 249 -26.68 -6.25 1.85
C HIS A 249 -27.32 -6.16 3.24
N LEU A 250 -26.65 -5.47 4.16
CA LEU A 250 -27.11 -5.25 5.53
C LEU A 250 -28.30 -4.28 5.51
N LYS A 251 -29.44 -4.74 6.04
CA LYS A 251 -30.65 -3.92 6.17
C LYS A 251 -30.56 -2.99 7.39
N PRO A 252 -31.36 -1.92 7.45
CA PRO A 252 -31.46 -1.09 8.66
C PRO A 252 -31.78 -1.94 9.90
N GLY A 253 -31.05 -1.73 10.99
CA GLY A 253 -31.16 -2.50 12.23
C GLY A 253 -30.46 -3.87 12.22
N GLN A 254 -29.83 -4.27 11.12
CA GLN A 254 -29.13 -5.56 11.01
C GLN A 254 -27.64 -5.43 11.40
N ALA A 255 -27.10 -6.49 12.00
CA ALA A 255 -25.67 -6.64 12.23
C ALA A 255 -25.06 -7.66 11.26
N SER A 256 -23.81 -7.44 10.85
CA SER A 256 -22.98 -8.46 10.23
C SER A 256 -22.59 -9.53 11.26
N PRO A 257 -22.11 -10.71 10.82
CA PRO A 257 -21.28 -11.55 11.67
C PRO A 257 -20.04 -10.79 12.14
N TRP A 258 -19.38 -11.29 13.19
CA TRP A 258 -18.02 -10.86 13.52
C TRP A 258 -17.07 -11.35 12.44
N VAL A 259 -16.34 -10.43 11.81
CA VAL A 259 -15.39 -10.75 10.75
C VAL A 259 -13.96 -10.44 11.18
N ASN A 260 -13.03 -11.34 10.84
CA ASN A 260 -11.61 -11.20 11.16
C ASN A 260 -10.90 -10.30 10.13
N LEU A 261 -10.44 -9.13 10.56
CA LEU A 261 -9.68 -8.19 9.72
C LEU A 261 -8.16 -8.40 9.77
N SER A 262 -7.65 -9.18 10.73
CA SER A 262 -6.21 -9.36 10.97
C SER A 262 -5.42 -9.74 9.71
N PRO A 263 -5.88 -10.67 8.83
CA PRO A 263 -5.16 -11.04 7.62
C PRO A 263 -4.99 -9.88 6.62
N LEU A 264 -5.84 -8.86 6.74
CA LEU A 264 -5.81 -7.68 5.88
C LEU A 264 -4.99 -6.54 6.49
N LEU A 265 -4.54 -6.67 7.74
CA LEU A 265 -3.74 -5.68 8.44
C LEU A 265 -2.25 -6.00 8.38
N THR A 266 -1.47 -5.05 8.84
CA THR A 266 -0.09 -5.22 9.27
C THR A 266 -0.09 -5.43 10.79
N TYR A 267 0.80 -6.28 11.27
CA TYR A 267 0.99 -6.52 12.70
C TYR A 267 1.95 -5.51 13.34
N SER A 268 2.54 -4.62 12.54
CA SER A 268 3.63 -3.73 12.92
C SER A 268 3.57 -2.37 12.22
N GLY A 269 2.48 -1.65 12.49
CA GLY A 269 2.24 -0.32 11.95
C GLY A 269 0.86 0.23 12.30
N SER A 270 0.61 1.46 11.86
CA SER A 270 -0.69 2.12 11.98
C SER A 270 -1.37 2.05 10.62
N ASP A 271 -2.28 1.09 10.47
CA ASP A 271 -3.04 0.93 9.25
C ASP A 271 -4.25 1.85 9.26
N ARG A 272 -4.69 2.26 8.06
CA ARG A 272 -5.85 3.12 7.90
C ARG A 272 -6.92 2.37 7.13
N MET A 273 -8.12 2.36 7.68
CA MET A 273 -9.29 1.67 7.15
C MET A 273 -10.36 2.71 6.84
N SER A 274 -10.87 2.74 5.61
CA SER A 274 -12.05 3.53 5.23
C SER A 274 -13.22 2.57 5.07
N PHE A 275 -14.24 2.74 5.91
CA PHE A 275 -15.50 2.00 5.86
C PHE A 275 -16.54 2.87 5.17
N ARG A 276 -17.16 2.39 4.09
CA ARG A 276 -18.12 3.15 3.29
C ARG A 276 -19.37 2.31 3.03
N ALA A 277 -20.53 2.82 3.37
CA ALA A 277 -21.80 2.28 2.91
C ALA A 277 -21.90 2.46 1.39
N ILE A 278 -22.10 1.35 0.66
CA ILE A 278 -22.24 1.33 -0.79
C ILE A 278 -23.36 0.37 -1.21
N THR A 279 -24.01 0.69 -2.31
CA THR A 279 -24.86 -0.24 -3.06
C THR A 279 -24.07 -0.95 -4.16
N THR A 280 -23.15 -0.23 -4.82
CA THR A 280 -22.19 -0.81 -5.78
C THR A 280 -20.85 -0.08 -5.68
N TYR A 281 -19.75 -0.76 -6.00
CA TYR A 281 -18.40 -0.20 -5.89
C TYR A 281 -18.15 0.94 -6.87
N ARG A 282 -18.70 0.85 -8.10
CA ARG A 282 -18.60 1.89 -9.12
C ARG A 282 -19.75 2.89 -9.11
N GLY A 283 -20.68 2.75 -8.15
CA GLY A 283 -21.81 3.64 -7.97
C GLY A 283 -21.41 4.97 -7.34
N LYS A 284 -22.39 5.87 -7.22
CA LYS A 284 -22.22 7.03 -6.34
C LYS A 284 -22.20 6.54 -4.89
N PRO A 285 -21.28 7.02 -4.04
CA PRO A 285 -21.33 6.73 -2.61
C PRO A 285 -22.67 7.16 -2.02
N GLU A 286 -23.11 6.45 -0.97
CA GLU A 286 -24.34 6.80 -0.28
C GLU A 286 -24.23 8.23 0.30
N PRO A 287 -25.20 9.10 0.05
CA PRO A 287 -25.13 10.50 0.51
C PRO A 287 -25.22 10.61 2.02
N GLU A 288 -25.78 9.59 2.69
CA GLU A 288 -25.90 9.51 4.15
C GLU A 288 -25.66 8.07 4.60
N ALA A 289 -25.06 7.92 5.78
CA ALA A 289 -24.84 6.62 6.40
C ALA A 289 -25.09 6.68 7.91
N ALA A 290 -25.63 5.59 8.44
CA ALA A 290 -25.92 5.37 9.85
C ALA A 290 -25.52 3.94 10.24
N PHE A 291 -24.32 3.77 10.78
CA PHE A 291 -23.82 2.48 11.25
C PHE A 291 -22.87 2.63 12.43
N GLU A 292 -22.73 1.56 13.22
CA GLU A 292 -21.72 1.42 14.25
C GLU A 292 -20.70 0.37 13.83
N LEU A 293 -19.42 0.65 14.07
CA LEU A 293 -18.35 -0.35 13.95
C LEU A 293 -17.95 -0.80 15.35
N ILE A 294 -18.04 -2.08 15.64
CA ILE A 294 -17.64 -2.65 16.93
C ILE A 294 -16.34 -3.40 16.72
N PHE A 295 -15.23 -2.88 17.26
CA PHE A 295 -13.91 -3.51 17.18
C PHE A 295 -13.63 -4.33 18.43
N SER A 296 -13.10 -5.55 18.26
CA SER A 296 -12.79 -6.47 19.35
C SER A 296 -11.55 -7.33 19.05
N ARG A 297 -10.86 -7.79 20.09
CA ARG A 297 -9.81 -8.82 20.01
C ARG A 297 -10.37 -10.24 19.92
N THR A 298 -11.64 -10.42 20.27
CA THR A 298 -12.36 -11.70 20.18
C THR A 298 -13.55 -11.56 19.21
N PRO A 299 -14.12 -12.65 18.68
CA PRO A 299 -15.32 -12.59 17.85
C PRO A 299 -16.61 -12.37 18.68
N ASP A 300 -16.52 -11.56 19.73
CA ASP A 300 -17.59 -11.18 20.64
C ASP A 300 -17.23 -9.89 21.40
N LEU A 301 -18.08 -9.46 22.33
CA LEU A 301 -17.89 -8.24 23.11
C LEU A 301 -16.89 -8.38 24.28
N THR A 302 -16.37 -9.57 24.57
CA THR A 302 -15.46 -9.76 25.72
C THR A 302 -14.09 -9.14 25.48
N GLY A 303 -13.64 -9.08 24.22
CA GLY A 303 -12.41 -8.42 23.78
C GLY A 303 -12.60 -6.99 23.29
N LEU A 304 -13.69 -6.30 23.66
CA LEU A 304 -14.06 -5.00 23.11
C LEU A 304 -12.92 -3.97 23.18
N ILE A 305 -12.64 -3.34 22.04
CA ILE A 305 -11.67 -2.25 21.89
C ILE A 305 -12.39 -0.90 21.80
N GLY A 306 -13.42 -0.79 20.96
CA GLY A 306 -14.11 0.47 20.73
C GLY A 306 -15.30 0.36 19.78
N ARG A 307 -16.17 1.37 19.82
CA ARG A 307 -17.46 1.40 19.10
C ARG A 307 -17.72 2.74 18.39
N PRO A 308 -16.89 3.17 17.42
CA PRO A 308 -17.18 4.41 16.71
C PRO A 308 -18.50 4.32 15.94
N VAL A 309 -19.28 5.39 16.00
CA VAL A 309 -20.59 5.51 15.38
C VAL A 309 -20.55 6.51 14.25
N ARG A 310 -21.18 6.15 13.13
CA ARG A 310 -21.43 7.01 11.97
C ARG A 310 -22.91 7.38 11.90
N LYS A 311 -23.24 8.66 11.77
CA LYS A 311 -24.60 9.16 11.45
C LYS A 311 -24.58 10.40 10.57
N GLY A 312 -25.50 10.50 9.60
CA GLY A 312 -25.76 11.70 8.78
C GLY A 312 -24.99 11.76 7.45
N ALA A 313 -24.86 12.96 6.89
CA ALA A 313 -24.29 13.24 5.57
C ALA A 313 -22.85 12.71 5.39
N GLY A 314 -22.61 12.01 4.27
CA GLY A 314 -21.42 11.26 3.87
C GLY A 314 -21.63 9.72 3.93
N SER A 315 -20.84 8.95 3.19
CA SER A 315 -21.03 7.50 3.05
C SER A 315 -20.38 6.65 4.15
N GLY A 316 -19.51 7.20 5.00
CA GLY A 316 -18.59 6.36 5.75
C GLY A 316 -17.85 6.98 6.91
N MET A 317 -16.77 6.33 7.34
CA MET A 317 -15.81 6.89 8.29
C MET A 317 -14.41 6.30 8.05
N ILE A 318 -13.38 7.02 8.48
CA ILE A 318 -12.00 6.53 8.50
C ILE A 318 -11.59 6.18 9.92
N VAL A 319 -10.87 5.08 10.07
CA VAL A 319 -10.33 4.60 11.34
C VAL A 319 -8.85 4.26 11.13
N ALA A 320 -7.98 4.74 11.99
CA ALA A 320 -6.62 4.24 12.09
C ALA A 320 -6.54 3.20 13.22
N PHE A 321 -5.79 2.13 12.99
CA PHE A 321 -5.59 1.09 13.99
C PHE A 321 -4.13 0.67 14.02
N ASN A 322 -3.52 0.71 15.20
CA ASN A 322 -2.19 0.17 15.43
C ASN A 322 -2.32 -1.22 16.03
N ASN A 323 -2.06 -2.25 15.22
CA ASN A 323 -2.31 -3.61 15.65
C ASN A 323 -1.38 -4.05 16.81
N THR A 324 -0.17 -3.48 16.88
CA THR A 324 0.82 -3.74 17.94
C THR A 324 0.38 -3.15 19.29
N THR A 325 -0.09 -1.90 19.31
CA THR A 325 -0.49 -1.23 20.57
C THR A 325 -1.96 -1.44 20.93
N GLY A 326 -2.77 -1.90 19.97
CA GLY A 326 -4.23 -1.95 20.10
C GLY A 326 -4.91 -0.58 20.07
N GLU A 327 -4.17 0.47 19.70
CA GLU A 327 -4.70 1.83 19.63
C GLU A 327 -5.65 1.97 18.44
N LEU A 328 -6.91 2.31 18.75
CA LEU A 328 -7.97 2.62 17.79
C LEU A 328 -8.19 4.13 17.77
N VAL A 329 -8.02 4.76 16.60
CA VAL A 329 -8.23 6.19 16.40
C VAL A 329 -9.27 6.42 15.31
N PRO A 330 -10.55 6.59 15.68
CA PRO A 330 -11.60 7.04 14.76
C PRO A 330 -11.31 8.45 14.21
N GLU A 331 -11.85 8.79 13.05
CA GLU A 331 -11.63 10.11 12.42
C GLU A 331 -12.03 11.30 13.29
N GLU A 332 -13.02 11.17 14.18
CA GLU A 332 -13.39 12.23 15.12
C GLU A 332 -12.27 12.51 16.13
N ASP A 333 -11.70 11.46 16.70
CA ASP A 333 -10.60 11.59 17.65
C ASP A 333 -9.33 12.06 16.94
N GLY A 334 -9.04 11.50 15.77
CA GLY A 334 -7.90 11.90 14.94
C GLY A 334 -7.97 13.37 14.53
N SER A 335 -9.11 13.84 14.02
CA SER A 335 -9.28 15.25 13.62
C SER A 335 -9.22 16.21 14.82
N ARG A 336 -9.71 15.80 16.00
CA ARG A 336 -9.56 16.57 17.25
C ARG A 336 -8.11 16.68 17.68
N GLN A 337 -7.36 15.58 17.66
CA GLN A 337 -5.92 15.56 17.97
C GLN A 337 -5.12 16.39 16.97
N ASN A 338 -5.44 16.33 15.67
CA ASN A 338 -4.79 17.13 14.64
C ASN A 338 -5.02 18.63 14.86
N LEU A 339 -6.24 19.05 15.17
CA LEU A 339 -6.56 20.44 15.47
C LEU A 339 -5.84 20.93 16.73
N GLU A 340 -5.80 20.11 17.78
CA GLU A 340 -5.05 20.43 19.00
C GLU A 340 -3.55 20.61 18.69
N ARG A 341 -2.95 19.71 17.91
CA ARG A 341 -1.54 19.82 17.47
C ARG A 341 -1.30 21.07 16.63
N ALA A 342 -2.21 21.40 15.72
CA ALA A 342 -2.10 22.62 14.92
C ALA A 342 -2.15 23.87 15.81
N ARG A 343 -3.07 23.96 16.76
CA ARG A 343 -3.17 25.07 17.73
C ARG A 343 -1.96 25.20 18.64
N ASN A 344 -1.31 24.08 18.96
CA ASN A 344 -0.09 24.05 19.76
C ASN A 344 1.19 24.29 18.94
N THR A 345 1.08 24.42 17.61
CA THR A 345 2.22 24.78 16.78
C THR A 345 2.54 26.26 16.99
N PRO A 346 3.83 26.65 17.13
CA PRO A 346 4.20 28.06 17.27
C PRO A 346 3.61 28.92 16.15
N GLU A 347 3.11 30.11 16.51
CA GLU A 347 2.55 31.04 15.54
C GLU A 347 3.60 31.39 14.48
N VAL A 348 3.25 31.17 13.21
CA VAL A 348 4.09 31.54 12.07
C VAL A 348 3.77 32.98 11.68
N ALA A 349 4.79 33.83 11.58
CA ALA A 349 4.60 35.22 11.19
C ALA A 349 4.03 35.34 9.76
N GLY A 350 3.03 36.22 9.59
CA GLY A 350 2.41 36.52 8.30
C GLY A 350 1.02 35.92 8.13
N ALA A 351 0.41 36.20 6.97
CA ALA A 351 -0.92 35.68 6.63
C ALA A 351 -0.82 34.42 5.75
N ARG A 352 -1.85 33.58 5.81
CA ARG A 352 -2.04 32.44 4.90
C ARG A 352 -1.86 32.89 3.43
N PRO A 353 -1.05 32.19 2.61
CA PRO A 353 -0.81 32.58 1.23
C PRO A 353 -2.11 32.69 0.43
N ARG A 354 -2.22 33.72 -0.42
CA ARG A 354 -3.39 33.89 -1.33
C ARG A 354 -3.11 33.49 -2.77
N VAL A 355 -1.86 33.61 -3.20
CA VAL A 355 -1.44 33.39 -4.60
C VAL A 355 -0.68 32.08 -4.75
N PHE A 356 0.37 31.90 -3.95
CA PHE A 356 1.21 30.70 -3.99
C PHE A 356 0.44 29.47 -3.49
N PRO A 357 0.23 28.41 -4.30
CA PRO A 357 -0.45 27.20 -3.87
C PRO A 357 0.37 26.43 -2.84
N MET A 358 -0.18 26.23 -1.65
CA MET A 358 0.35 25.36 -0.61
C MET A 358 -0.77 24.40 -0.20
N LEU A 359 -0.70 23.15 -0.65
CA LEU A 359 -1.82 22.22 -0.54
C LEU A 359 -1.44 20.86 0.01
N THR A 360 -2.46 20.13 0.46
CA THR A 360 -2.34 18.75 0.93
C THR A 360 -3.35 17.84 0.23
N GLY A 361 -3.14 16.53 0.30
CA GLY A 361 -4.06 15.52 -0.21
C GLY A 361 -5.12 15.08 0.79
N MET A 362 -5.48 15.91 1.79
CA MET A 362 -6.43 15.64 2.89
C MET A 362 -7.38 14.48 2.60
N VAL A 363 -7.30 13.42 3.42
CA VAL A 363 -8.01 12.16 3.15
C VAL A 363 -9.48 12.22 3.57
N LEU A 364 -9.83 13.05 4.56
CA LEU A 364 -11.23 13.23 4.97
C LEU A 364 -11.96 14.06 3.90
N THR A 365 -13.12 13.58 3.45
CA THR A 365 -13.94 14.28 2.44
C THR A 365 -15.39 14.36 2.91
N PRO A 366 -16.17 15.38 2.51
CA PRO A 366 -17.60 15.45 2.83
C PRO A 366 -18.43 14.27 2.28
N GLU A 367 -17.96 13.63 1.20
CA GLU A 367 -18.61 12.47 0.59
C GLU A 367 -18.46 11.20 1.43
N VAL A 368 -17.45 11.13 2.29
CA VAL A 368 -17.17 9.95 3.12
C VAL A 368 -17.34 10.28 4.60
N SER A 369 -16.61 11.26 5.10
CA SER A 369 -16.42 11.53 6.53
C SER A 369 -17.50 12.41 7.15
N MET A 370 -17.55 12.41 8.48
CA MET A 370 -18.42 13.29 9.25
C MET A 370 -18.05 14.76 9.04
N SER A 371 -19.05 15.62 8.85
CA SER A 371 -18.85 17.06 8.59
C SER A 371 -18.05 17.75 9.69
N ALA A 372 -18.24 17.35 10.96
CA ALA A 372 -17.48 17.90 12.08
C ALA A 372 -15.98 17.54 12.01
N SER A 373 -15.65 16.30 11.63
CA SER A 373 -14.26 15.86 11.44
C SER A 373 -13.59 16.60 10.29
N VAL A 374 -14.32 16.78 9.17
CA VAL A 374 -13.87 17.56 8.02
C VAL A 374 -13.60 19.01 8.43
N ALA A 375 -14.54 19.65 9.14
CA ALA A 375 -14.38 21.04 9.58
C ALA A 375 -13.18 21.24 10.51
N ARG A 376 -12.95 20.34 11.47
CA ARG A 376 -11.78 20.39 12.36
C ARG A 376 -10.47 20.25 11.60
N GLU A 377 -10.42 19.34 10.63
CA GLU A 377 -9.22 19.15 9.82
C GLU A 377 -8.95 20.38 8.92
N LEU A 378 -9.99 20.97 8.31
CA LEU A 378 -9.85 22.22 7.55
C LEU A 378 -9.36 23.38 8.42
N GLU A 379 -9.86 23.50 9.66
CA GLU A 379 -9.37 24.48 10.62
C GLU A 379 -7.89 24.23 10.95
N ALA A 380 -7.51 22.98 11.23
CA ALA A 380 -6.13 22.59 11.50
C ALA A 380 -5.21 22.96 10.33
N LEU A 381 -5.59 22.63 9.10
CA LEU A 381 -4.83 22.94 7.89
C LEU A 381 -4.74 24.45 7.63
N SER A 382 -5.79 25.21 7.98
CA SER A 382 -5.78 26.67 7.87
C SER A 382 -4.81 27.31 8.88
N ILE A 383 -4.74 26.80 10.12
CA ILE A 383 -3.75 27.22 11.12
C ILE A 383 -2.32 26.95 10.62
N LEU A 384 -2.12 25.82 9.95
CA LEU A 384 -0.83 25.46 9.33
C LEU A 384 -0.53 26.23 8.03
N GLY A 385 -1.42 27.15 7.59
CA GLY A 385 -1.19 28.03 6.45
C GLY A 385 -1.45 27.42 5.07
N LEU A 386 -2.05 26.23 4.97
CA LEU A 386 -2.35 25.59 3.68
C LEU A 386 -3.55 26.26 3.01
N ASN A 387 -3.49 26.61 1.72
CA ASN A 387 -4.54 27.32 0.98
C ASN A 387 -5.18 26.51 -0.16
N GLY A 388 -4.85 25.24 -0.27
CA GLY A 388 -5.42 24.34 -1.27
C GLY A 388 -5.51 22.90 -0.77
N ILE A 389 -6.33 22.11 -1.47
CA ILE A 389 -6.50 20.67 -1.27
C ILE A 389 -6.46 19.99 -2.65
N ARG A 390 -5.98 18.74 -2.71
CA ARG A 390 -5.99 17.92 -3.94
C ARG A 390 -7.41 17.41 -4.30
N GLN A 391 -8.41 18.25 -4.11
CA GLN A 391 -9.81 18.03 -4.42
C GLN A 391 -10.53 19.38 -4.46
N VAL A 392 -11.54 19.51 -5.30
CA VAL A 392 -12.47 20.64 -5.32
C VAL A 392 -13.77 20.21 -4.69
N CYS A 393 -14.18 20.84 -3.59
CA CYS A 393 -15.55 20.73 -3.10
C CYS A 393 -15.98 22.03 -2.37
N PRO A 394 -17.30 22.33 -2.34
CA PRO A 394 -17.79 23.59 -1.78
C PRO A 394 -17.37 23.85 -0.32
N PRO A 395 -17.44 22.87 0.62
CA PRO A 395 -17.01 23.09 2.00
C PRO A 395 -15.55 23.52 2.15
N PHE A 396 -14.68 23.12 1.22
CA PHE A 396 -13.26 23.52 1.26
C PHE A 396 -13.10 24.97 0.79
N VAL A 397 -13.77 25.32 -0.30
CA VAL A 397 -13.77 26.67 -0.87
C VAL A 397 -14.31 27.69 0.13
N GLU A 398 -15.43 27.37 0.79
CA GLU A 398 -16.07 28.21 1.81
C GLU A 398 -15.12 28.53 2.99
N GLN A 399 -14.15 27.65 3.28
CA GLN A 399 -13.12 27.83 4.30
C GLN A 399 -11.80 28.40 3.75
N GLY A 400 -11.83 28.98 2.56
CA GLY A 400 -10.69 29.68 1.95
C GLY A 400 -9.65 28.77 1.29
N PHE A 401 -9.95 27.49 1.06
CA PHE A 401 -9.10 26.61 0.25
C PHE A 401 -9.44 26.79 -1.24
N THR A 402 -8.82 27.78 -1.88
CA THR A 402 -9.13 28.19 -3.26
C THR A 402 -8.00 27.89 -4.26
N ARG A 403 -6.94 27.21 -3.84
CA ARG A 403 -5.82 26.79 -4.70
C ARG A 403 -5.79 25.27 -4.85
N ASN A 404 -6.91 24.72 -5.35
CA ASN A 404 -7.11 23.27 -5.42
C ASN A 404 -6.56 22.66 -6.72
N VAL A 405 -6.34 21.36 -6.69
CA VAL A 405 -6.08 20.54 -7.89
C VAL A 405 -7.33 19.73 -8.23
N ALA A 406 -7.80 19.84 -9.46
CA ALA A 406 -8.79 18.93 -10.02
C ALA A 406 -8.09 17.78 -10.74
N SER A 407 -8.70 16.59 -10.79
CA SER A 407 -8.12 15.43 -11.49
C SER A 407 -9.08 14.84 -12.52
N GLY A 408 -8.55 14.40 -13.65
CA GLY A 408 -9.28 13.74 -14.75
C GLY A 408 -8.40 12.72 -15.46
N PHE A 409 -8.27 11.54 -14.85
CA PHE A 409 -7.35 10.50 -15.30
C PHE A 409 -7.88 9.77 -16.52
N TYR A 410 -7.15 9.85 -17.64
CA TYR A 410 -7.64 9.33 -18.92
C TYR A 410 -6.76 8.27 -19.58
N PHE A 411 -5.63 7.88 -18.99
CA PHE A 411 -4.66 6.98 -19.64
C PHE A 411 -5.20 5.58 -19.98
N HIS A 412 -6.36 5.22 -19.43
CA HIS A 412 -7.09 3.99 -19.72
C HIS A 412 -8.05 4.11 -20.93
N LEU A 413 -8.35 5.33 -21.39
CA LEU A 413 -9.23 5.63 -22.53
C LEU A 413 -8.45 5.47 -23.84
N ASN A 414 -8.07 4.23 -24.13
CA ASN A 414 -7.25 3.90 -25.28
C ASN A 414 -8.08 3.34 -26.43
N ARG A 415 -7.53 3.42 -27.64
CA ARG A 415 -8.07 2.69 -28.77
C ARG A 415 -7.98 1.17 -28.54
N PRO A 416 -8.91 0.37 -29.06
CA PRO A 416 -8.87 -1.09 -28.93
C PRO A 416 -7.65 -1.75 -29.57
N ASP A 417 -7.08 -1.15 -30.60
CA ASP A 417 -5.97 -1.69 -31.39
C ASP A 417 -4.58 -1.24 -30.91
N CYS A 418 -4.49 -0.23 -30.04
CA CYS A 418 -3.24 0.23 -29.45
C CYS A 418 -3.45 0.95 -28.11
N LYS A 419 -2.84 0.44 -27.02
CA LYS A 419 -2.97 1.08 -25.69
C LYS A 419 -2.17 2.38 -25.53
N TYR A 420 -1.31 2.72 -26.51
CA TYR A 420 -0.50 3.94 -26.51
C TYR A 420 -1.14 5.07 -27.31
N VAL A 421 -2.27 4.81 -27.98
CA VAL A 421 -3.06 5.83 -28.66
C VAL A 421 -4.38 5.99 -27.94
N VAL A 422 -4.73 7.23 -27.63
CA VAL A 422 -6.00 7.54 -26.95
C VAL A 422 -7.17 7.40 -27.91
N ASP A 423 -8.31 7.00 -27.35
CA ASP A 423 -9.60 7.11 -28.04
C ASP A 423 -10.09 8.55 -27.89
N GLU A 424 -9.93 9.35 -28.96
CA GLU A 424 -10.21 10.79 -28.94
C GLU A 424 -11.66 11.12 -28.61
N GLN A 425 -12.61 10.30 -29.07
CA GLN A 425 -14.03 10.49 -28.77
C GLN A 425 -14.29 10.29 -27.28
N LYS A 426 -13.83 9.16 -26.72
CA LYS A 426 -13.99 8.89 -25.28
C LYS A 426 -13.29 9.94 -24.43
N LEU A 427 -12.12 10.41 -24.86
CA LEU A 427 -11.37 11.46 -24.18
C LEU A 427 -12.14 12.79 -24.19
N ALA A 428 -12.72 13.19 -25.32
CA ALA A 428 -13.51 14.41 -25.42
C ALA A 428 -14.76 14.36 -24.52
N GLU A 429 -15.50 13.25 -24.54
CA GLU A 429 -16.66 13.02 -23.66
C GLU A 429 -16.25 13.07 -22.17
N HIS A 430 -15.12 12.46 -21.83
CA HIS A 430 -14.57 12.47 -20.47
C HIS A 430 -14.21 13.89 -19.99
N MET A 431 -13.53 14.69 -20.82
CA MET A 431 -13.15 16.06 -20.47
C MET A 431 -14.37 17.00 -20.37
N ALA A 432 -15.35 16.85 -21.27
CA ALA A 432 -16.60 17.61 -21.22
C ALA A 432 -17.37 17.34 -19.93
N LYS A 433 -17.45 16.07 -19.52
CA LYS A 433 -18.07 15.68 -18.25
C LYS A 433 -17.35 16.32 -17.06
N HIS A 434 -16.02 16.22 -16.98
CA HIS A 434 -15.26 16.84 -15.89
C HIS A 434 -15.43 18.36 -15.83
N ARG A 435 -15.50 19.04 -16.97
CA ARG A 435 -15.77 20.48 -17.02
C ARG A 435 -17.14 20.82 -16.41
N ALA A 436 -18.14 19.99 -16.64
CA ALA A 436 -19.50 20.20 -16.12
C ALA A 436 -19.60 19.90 -14.62
N ASP A 437 -18.89 18.88 -14.15
CA ASP A 437 -18.99 18.39 -12.77
C ASP A 437 -18.13 19.19 -11.76
N ILE A 438 -17.12 19.94 -12.22
CA ILE A 438 -16.14 20.63 -11.37
C ILE A 438 -16.21 22.14 -11.57
N ASP A 439 -16.23 22.88 -10.45
CA ASP A 439 -16.01 24.33 -10.45
C ASP A 439 -14.52 24.65 -10.56
N PHE A 440 -14.10 25.08 -11.76
CA PHE A 440 -12.71 25.43 -12.05
C PHE A 440 -12.29 26.82 -11.54
N SER A 441 -13.19 27.63 -10.98
CA SER A 441 -12.85 28.97 -10.46
C SER A 441 -11.89 28.92 -9.24
N HIS A 442 -11.82 27.77 -8.58
CA HIS A 442 -10.96 27.50 -7.42
C HIS A 442 -9.86 26.48 -7.68
N VAL A 443 -9.59 26.21 -8.97
CA VAL A 443 -8.57 25.27 -9.43
C VAL A 443 -7.38 26.03 -9.99
N PHE A 444 -6.16 25.67 -9.58
CA PHE A 444 -4.95 26.25 -10.18
C PHE A 444 -4.29 25.33 -11.21
N ALA A 445 -4.56 24.02 -11.16
CA ALA A 445 -4.04 23.05 -12.12
C ALA A 445 -4.97 21.84 -12.26
N PHE A 446 -4.97 21.22 -13.44
CA PHE A 446 -5.72 20.02 -13.76
C PHE A 446 -4.78 18.83 -13.96
N ASN A 447 -4.85 17.86 -13.05
CA ASN A 447 -4.01 16.67 -13.03
C ASN A 447 -4.62 15.54 -13.87
N MET A 448 -3.93 15.13 -14.92
CA MET A 448 -4.48 14.20 -15.90
C MET A 448 -3.97 12.76 -15.77
N MET A 449 -2.96 12.52 -14.92
CA MET A 449 -2.45 11.17 -14.64
C MET A 449 -1.60 11.15 -13.36
N ASP A 450 -1.58 10.00 -12.69
CA ASP A 450 -0.66 9.68 -11.59
C ASP A 450 0.42 8.72 -12.11
N GLU A 451 1.69 9.08 -11.96
CA GLU A 451 2.87 8.29 -12.35
C GLU A 451 2.81 7.71 -13.78
N PRO A 452 2.68 8.54 -14.83
CA PRO A 452 2.55 8.04 -16.20
C PRO A 452 3.79 7.28 -16.67
N GLY A 453 3.59 6.14 -17.35
CA GLY A 453 4.65 5.36 -17.97
C GLY A 453 4.15 4.45 -19.10
N LEU A 454 4.94 4.34 -20.17
CA LEU A 454 4.75 3.37 -21.25
C LEU A 454 5.84 2.30 -21.19
N GLU A 455 5.48 1.03 -21.33
CA GLU A 455 6.42 -0.09 -21.35
C GLU A 455 6.89 -0.42 -22.78
N LEU A 456 8.17 -0.73 -22.95
CA LEU A 456 8.72 -1.03 -24.27
C LEU A 456 8.10 -2.31 -24.88
N GLU A 457 7.73 -3.29 -24.07
CA GLU A 457 7.15 -4.57 -24.51
C GLU A 457 5.95 -4.41 -25.45
N HIS A 458 5.02 -3.50 -25.16
CA HIS A 458 3.88 -3.29 -26.05
C HIS A 458 4.29 -2.65 -27.37
N LEU A 459 5.25 -1.74 -27.33
CA LEU A 459 5.72 -1.02 -28.51
C LEU A 459 6.35 -1.99 -29.51
N LEU A 460 7.13 -2.95 -29.03
CA LEU A 460 7.75 -4.00 -29.86
C LEU A 460 6.72 -4.92 -30.53
N ASN A 461 5.59 -5.21 -29.86
CA ASN A 461 4.63 -6.23 -30.27
C ASN A 461 3.35 -5.68 -30.92
N CYS A 462 3.16 -4.35 -30.98
CA CYS A 462 1.93 -3.75 -31.51
C CYS A 462 2.10 -3.32 -32.98
N ALA A 463 1.24 -3.85 -33.86
CA ALA A 463 1.26 -3.54 -35.29
C ALA A 463 1.06 -2.04 -35.58
N VAL A 464 0.18 -1.37 -34.82
CA VAL A 464 -0.02 0.10 -34.94
C VAL A 464 1.26 0.85 -34.55
N CYS A 465 1.95 0.43 -33.50
CA CYS A 465 3.23 1.04 -33.11
C CYS A 465 4.34 0.80 -34.14
N GLN A 466 4.41 -0.38 -34.74
CA GLN A 466 5.39 -0.69 -35.78
C GLN A 466 5.16 0.17 -37.03
N GLN A 467 3.90 0.34 -37.45
CA GLN A 467 3.56 1.19 -38.60
C GLN A 467 3.90 2.65 -38.32
N ASP A 468 3.48 3.17 -37.18
CA ASP A 468 3.70 4.58 -36.81
C ASP A 468 5.19 4.87 -36.53
N PHE A 469 6.00 3.87 -36.20
CA PHE A 469 7.44 4.05 -36.04
C PHE A 469 8.11 4.44 -37.36
N THR A 470 7.72 3.81 -38.47
CA THR A 470 8.21 4.16 -39.79
C THR A 470 7.86 5.62 -40.13
N ALA A 471 6.59 6.01 -39.92
CA ALA A 471 6.15 7.39 -40.14
C ALA A 471 6.89 8.39 -39.22
N PHE A 472 7.18 7.99 -37.98
CA PHE A 472 7.98 8.80 -37.06
C PHE A 472 9.41 9.00 -37.57
N LEU A 473 10.10 7.95 -38.02
CA LEU A 473 11.45 8.06 -38.58
C LEU A 473 11.49 9.01 -39.79
N GLU A 474 10.50 8.89 -40.69
CA GLU A 474 10.36 9.78 -41.85
C GLU A 474 10.17 11.24 -41.42
N ALA A 475 9.32 11.50 -40.42
CA ALA A 475 9.11 12.84 -39.87
C ALA A 475 10.37 13.43 -39.21
N GLN A 476 11.26 12.57 -38.70
CA GLN A 476 12.58 12.96 -38.16
C GLN A 476 13.66 13.05 -39.26
N GLN A 477 13.29 12.91 -40.54
CA GLN A 477 14.20 12.93 -41.70
C GLN A 477 15.26 11.81 -41.64
N ILE A 478 14.90 10.67 -41.06
CA ILE A 478 15.76 9.49 -40.96
C ILE A 478 15.44 8.54 -42.11
N THR A 479 16.42 8.37 -43.01
CA THR A 479 16.27 7.55 -44.22
C THR A 479 16.60 6.08 -44.01
N ALA A 480 17.22 5.74 -42.88
CA ALA A 480 17.52 4.36 -42.51
C ALA A 480 16.28 3.67 -41.94
N ALA A 481 15.96 2.48 -42.45
CA ALA A 481 14.91 1.64 -41.89
C ALA A 481 15.46 0.89 -40.67
N PHE A 482 15.01 1.28 -39.48
CA PHE A 482 15.33 0.57 -38.24
C PHE A 482 14.15 -0.29 -37.79
N PRO A 483 14.38 -1.53 -37.32
CA PRO A 483 13.37 -2.23 -36.56
C PRO A 483 13.26 -1.63 -35.16
N LEU A 484 12.09 -1.77 -34.54
CA LEU A 484 11.93 -1.53 -33.11
C LEU A 484 12.73 -2.58 -32.32
N THR A 485 13.46 -2.13 -31.30
CA THR A 485 14.32 -3.01 -30.49
C THR A 485 14.50 -2.48 -29.07
N ASP A 486 14.70 -3.39 -28.12
CA ASP A 486 15.12 -3.13 -26.75
C ASP A 486 16.60 -3.46 -26.50
N ASP A 487 17.34 -3.90 -27.52
CA ASP A 487 18.76 -4.25 -27.42
C ASP A 487 19.65 -3.00 -27.46
N PRO A 488 20.31 -2.61 -26.36
CA PRO A 488 21.19 -1.45 -26.35
C PRO A 488 22.39 -1.59 -27.31
N GLN A 489 22.76 -2.81 -27.70
CA GLN A 489 23.84 -3.08 -28.66
C GLN A 489 23.42 -2.83 -30.12
N ALA A 490 22.13 -2.69 -30.40
CA ALA A 490 21.62 -2.36 -31.74
C ALA A 490 21.87 -0.89 -32.16
N GLY A 491 22.51 -0.10 -31.31
CA GLY A 491 23.02 1.24 -31.63
C GLY A 491 21.90 2.20 -32.08
N PRO A 492 21.93 2.74 -33.31
CA PRO A 492 20.91 3.68 -33.80
C PRO A 492 19.48 3.15 -33.73
N ALA A 493 19.25 1.85 -33.95
CA ALA A 493 17.91 1.27 -33.86
C ALA A 493 17.33 1.37 -32.45
N PHE A 494 18.16 1.11 -31.43
CA PHE A 494 17.78 1.27 -30.03
C PHE A 494 17.50 2.74 -29.69
N TYR A 495 18.38 3.65 -30.09
CA TYR A 495 18.19 5.09 -29.87
C TYR A 495 16.84 5.57 -30.42
N TRP A 496 16.53 5.25 -31.68
CA TRP A 496 15.27 5.67 -32.30
C TRP A 496 14.04 4.96 -31.72
N SER A 497 14.18 3.71 -31.27
CA SER A 497 13.10 3.02 -30.54
C SER A 497 12.75 3.75 -29.24
N MET A 498 13.76 4.18 -28.47
CA MET A 498 13.55 4.95 -27.24
C MET A 498 12.99 6.36 -27.52
N ARG A 499 13.47 7.05 -28.57
CA ARG A 499 12.89 8.34 -28.99
C ARG A 499 11.43 8.20 -29.41
N PHE A 500 11.07 7.10 -30.05
CA PHE A 500 9.67 6.85 -30.42
C PHE A 500 8.79 6.54 -29.19
N LEU A 501 9.29 5.80 -28.20
CA LEU A 501 8.59 5.60 -26.93
C LEU A 501 8.30 6.95 -26.23
N ILE A 502 9.29 7.85 -26.20
CA ILE A 502 9.16 9.22 -25.67
C ILE A 502 8.11 10.02 -26.47
N HIS A 503 8.19 9.96 -27.80
CA HIS A 503 7.22 10.61 -28.67
C HIS A 503 5.79 10.15 -28.37
N ARG A 504 5.56 8.84 -28.24
CA ARG A 504 4.23 8.30 -27.90
C ARG A 504 3.69 8.80 -26.57
N MET A 505 4.51 8.82 -25.53
CA MET A 505 4.12 9.40 -24.24
C MET A 505 3.74 10.88 -24.40
N THR A 506 4.57 11.63 -25.12
CA THR A 506 4.37 13.07 -25.36
C THR A 506 3.09 13.34 -26.14
N GLU A 507 2.81 12.60 -27.23
CA GLU A 507 1.55 12.73 -27.99
C GLU A 507 0.34 12.39 -27.14
N LYS A 508 0.43 11.34 -26.32
CA LYS A 508 -0.64 10.94 -25.41
C LYS A 508 -0.97 12.02 -24.39
N LEU A 509 0.04 12.69 -23.83
CA LEU A 509 -0.12 13.84 -22.93
C LEU A 509 -0.71 15.06 -23.66
N ARG A 510 -0.20 15.34 -24.87
CA ARG A 510 -0.70 16.45 -25.69
C ARG A 510 -2.17 16.30 -26.02
N ALA A 511 -2.62 15.10 -26.38
CA ALA A 511 -4.03 14.82 -26.64
C ALA A 511 -4.93 15.17 -25.44
N GLY A 512 -4.49 14.85 -24.22
CA GLY A 512 -5.19 15.24 -22.99
C GLY A 512 -5.29 16.75 -22.82
N THR A 513 -4.17 17.46 -22.99
CA THR A 513 -4.14 18.94 -22.91
C THR A 513 -5.04 19.60 -23.95
N LEU A 514 -5.03 19.10 -25.20
CA LEU A 514 -5.88 19.62 -26.27
C LEU A 514 -7.36 19.35 -26.00
N ALA A 515 -7.71 18.14 -25.55
CA ALA A 515 -9.08 17.77 -25.21
C ALA A 515 -9.61 18.59 -24.02
N ALA A 516 -8.80 18.81 -22.98
CA ALA A 516 -9.17 19.66 -21.85
C ALA A 516 -9.48 21.10 -22.29
N ARG A 517 -8.62 21.68 -23.14
CA ARG A 517 -8.87 23.03 -23.70
C ARG A 517 -10.12 23.08 -24.57
N ALA A 518 -10.34 22.07 -25.43
CA ALA A 518 -11.53 21.98 -26.26
C ALA A 518 -12.82 21.88 -25.43
N ALA A 519 -12.76 21.23 -24.27
CA ALA A 519 -13.86 21.19 -23.30
C ALA A 519 -14.03 22.50 -22.50
N GLY A 520 -13.16 23.50 -22.65
CA GLY A 520 -13.22 24.76 -21.90
C GLY A 520 -12.57 24.72 -20.52
N ILE A 521 -11.68 23.74 -20.27
CA ILE A 521 -10.81 23.71 -19.09
C ILE A 521 -9.57 24.55 -19.42
N THR A 522 -9.50 25.76 -18.85
CA THR A 522 -8.46 26.76 -19.18
C THR A 522 -7.32 26.83 -18.17
N VAL A 523 -7.41 26.10 -17.06
CA VAL A 523 -6.32 26.00 -16.08
C VAL A 523 -5.14 25.19 -16.67
N PRO A 524 -3.91 25.41 -16.19
CA PRO A 524 -2.77 24.61 -16.60
C PRO A 524 -2.97 23.09 -16.40
N THR A 525 -2.45 22.29 -17.33
CA THR A 525 -2.51 20.82 -17.28
C THR A 525 -1.19 20.24 -16.79
N MET A 526 -1.28 19.25 -15.91
CA MET A 526 -0.14 18.54 -15.32
C MET A 526 -0.39 17.04 -15.27
N VAL A 527 0.66 16.30 -14.94
CA VAL A 527 0.61 14.93 -14.46
C VAL A 527 1.53 14.81 -13.25
N ASN A 528 1.27 13.86 -12.37
CA ASN A 528 2.13 13.61 -11.23
C ASN A 528 3.27 12.66 -11.62
N PHE A 529 4.45 13.18 -11.99
CA PHE A 529 5.59 12.32 -12.36
C PHE A 529 6.26 11.70 -11.13
N ALA A 530 6.55 10.40 -11.18
CA ALA A 530 7.42 9.73 -10.22
C ALA A 530 8.88 10.25 -10.30
N ILE A 531 9.70 9.96 -9.28
CA ILE A 531 11.03 10.57 -8.99
C ILE A 531 12.22 10.13 -9.85
N GLU A 532 11.90 9.68 -11.04
CA GLU A 532 12.53 8.49 -11.56
C GLU A 532 13.69 8.85 -12.52
N LEU A 533 14.40 9.94 -12.21
CA LEU A 533 15.70 10.30 -12.78
C LEU A 533 16.83 9.40 -12.27
N VAL A 534 16.63 8.74 -11.13
CA VAL A 534 17.57 7.82 -10.46
C VAL A 534 17.09 6.36 -10.58
N TYR A 535 18.04 5.42 -10.50
CA TYR A 535 17.82 3.96 -10.57
C TYR A 535 17.35 3.42 -11.94
N SER A 536 16.03 3.28 -12.16
CA SER A 536 15.43 2.58 -13.31
C SER A 536 14.16 3.25 -13.84
N GLY A 537 14.10 4.57 -13.77
CA GLY A 537 12.83 5.28 -13.76
C GLY A 537 12.23 5.75 -15.09
N ASN A 538 10.99 6.22 -15.03
CA ASN A 538 10.04 6.66 -16.03
C ASN A 538 10.64 7.59 -17.09
N LEU A 539 11.52 8.52 -16.72
CA LEU A 539 12.15 9.43 -17.70
C LEU A 539 13.04 8.67 -18.68
N VAL A 540 13.82 7.70 -18.17
CA VAL A 540 14.78 6.93 -18.97
C VAL A 540 14.13 5.69 -19.58
N ARG A 541 13.26 4.99 -18.82
CA ARG A 541 12.73 3.67 -19.18
C ARG A 541 11.30 3.68 -19.71
N ARG A 542 10.46 4.63 -19.28
CA ARG A 542 9.01 4.61 -19.60
C ARG A 542 8.53 5.74 -20.51
N GLY A 543 9.45 6.41 -21.19
CA GLY A 543 9.14 7.45 -22.17
C GLY A 543 8.71 8.80 -21.59
N ALA A 544 8.80 9.01 -20.28
CA ALA A 544 8.39 10.26 -19.63
C ALA A 544 9.50 11.34 -19.67
N ASP A 545 10.02 11.64 -20.86
CA ASP A 545 11.05 12.69 -21.03
C ASP A 545 10.43 14.07 -20.78
N TRP A 546 10.78 14.68 -19.65
CA TRP A 546 10.25 15.98 -19.25
C TRP A 546 10.62 17.09 -20.24
N PHE A 547 11.81 17.04 -20.85
CA PHE A 547 12.23 18.06 -21.80
C PHE A 547 11.40 17.99 -23.07
N ASP A 548 11.17 16.81 -23.65
CA ASP A 548 10.31 16.67 -24.83
C ASP A 548 8.85 17.03 -24.50
N VAL A 549 8.34 16.64 -23.32
CA VAL A 549 6.98 16.97 -22.89
C VAL A 549 6.75 18.48 -22.76
N TYR A 550 7.59 19.20 -22.03
CA TYR A 550 7.37 20.63 -21.75
C TYR A 550 7.84 21.54 -22.90
N ASN A 551 8.88 21.18 -23.65
CA ASN A 551 9.31 21.97 -24.82
C ASN A 551 8.33 21.87 -25.98
N SER A 552 7.56 20.79 -26.07
CA SER A 552 6.55 20.60 -27.11
C SER A 552 5.15 21.09 -26.73
N GLY A 553 4.98 21.61 -25.50
CA GLY A 553 3.69 22.08 -24.98
C GLY A 553 2.67 20.98 -24.72
N ALA A 554 3.11 19.72 -24.60
CA ALA A 554 2.21 18.60 -24.30
C ALA A 554 1.57 18.73 -22.91
N LEU A 555 2.25 19.39 -21.97
CA LEU A 555 1.74 19.84 -20.68
C LEU A 555 2.07 21.31 -20.46
N THR A 556 1.33 21.98 -19.57
CA THR A 556 1.51 23.42 -19.28
C THR A 556 1.78 23.76 -17.83
N PHE A 557 2.01 22.75 -16.99
CA PHE A 557 2.44 22.91 -15.61
C PHE A 557 3.34 21.75 -15.19
N GLY A 558 4.52 22.08 -14.68
CA GLY A 558 5.50 21.10 -14.22
C GLY A 558 5.13 20.51 -12.87
N TRP A 559 5.17 19.19 -12.73
CA TRP A 559 4.93 18.56 -11.42
C TRP A 559 5.62 17.20 -11.28
N HIS A 560 6.28 16.97 -10.15
CA HIS A 560 6.83 15.67 -9.79
C HIS A 560 6.68 15.38 -8.31
N GLU A 561 6.77 14.10 -7.95
CA GLU A 561 6.89 13.66 -6.57
C GLU A 561 8.31 13.80 -6.05
N ASP A 562 8.49 13.76 -4.74
CA ASP A 562 9.80 13.74 -4.08
C ASP A 562 9.95 12.49 -3.19
N TRP A 563 9.74 11.29 -3.73
CA TRP A 563 10.23 10.05 -3.10
C TRP A 563 11.75 10.03 -2.95
N ALA A 564 12.49 10.87 -3.69
CA ALA A 564 13.93 11.00 -3.56
C ALA A 564 14.31 11.51 -2.17
N ASN A 565 13.36 12.05 -1.41
CA ASN A 565 13.48 12.30 0.01
C ASN A 565 13.93 11.09 0.84
N HIS A 566 13.64 9.87 0.41
CA HIS A 566 14.16 8.68 1.10
C HIS A 566 15.67 8.48 0.88
N SER A 567 16.30 9.30 0.04
CA SER A 567 17.74 9.31 -0.16
C SER A 567 18.46 9.96 1.01
N ARG A 568 19.68 9.51 1.28
CA ARG A 568 20.51 10.03 2.38
C ARG A 568 21.13 11.41 2.12
N SER A 569 20.87 12.03 0.97
CA SER A 569 21.51 13.29 0.55
C SER A 569 20.53 14.24 -0.13
N TYR A 570 20.47 15.47 0.37
CA TYR A 570 19.70 16.57 -0.23
C TYR A 570 20.24 17.03 -1.59
N GLN A 571 21.46 16.64 -1.98
CA GLN A 571 21.96 16.89 -3.34
C GLN A 571 21.17 16.11 -4.40
N ILE A 572 20.73 14.89 -4.06
CA ILE A 572 19.93 14.06 -4.99
C ILE A 572 18.52 14.64 -5.14
N ILE A 573 17.95 15.12 -4.03
CA ILE A 573 16.64 15.77 -4.00
C ILE A 573 16.68 17.06 -4.82
N GLY A 574 17.61 17.97 -4.52
CA GLY A 574 17.76 19.23 -5.26
C GLY A 574 18.04 19.02 -6.74
N TYR A 575 18.83 18.00 -7.12
CA TYR A 575 19.07 17.65 -8.52
C TYR A 575 17.77 17.36 -9.29
N GLN A 576 16.82 16.64 -8.69
CA GLN A 576 15.56 16.33 -9.34
C GLN A 576 14.75 17.60 -9.66
N SER A 577 14.67 18.50 -8.69
CA SER A 577 13.98 19.77 -8.84
C SER A 577 14.68 20.70 -9.84
N ASP A 578 16.02 20.68 -9.86
CA ASP A 578 16.82 21.39 -10.85
C ASP A 578 16.54 20.88 -12.28
N VAL A 579 16.35 19.57 -12.47
CA VAL A 579 16.00 18.98 -13.77
C VAL A 579 14.58 19.37 -14.19
N MET A 580 13.58 19.32 -13.30
CA MET A 580 12.23 19.80 -13.60
C MET A 580 12.24 21.29 -13.97
N ARG A 581 12.96 22.11 -13.17
CA ARG A 581 13.14 23.54 -13.43
C ARG A 581 13.77 23.76 -14.80
N ALA A 582 14.82 23.01 -15.15
CA ALA A 582 15.48 23.10 -16.44
C ALA A 582 14.55 22.75 -17.61
N ALA A 583 13.75 21.67 -17.47
CA ALA A 583 12.79 21.25 -18.49
C ALA A 583 11.68 22.29 -18.71
N CYS A 584 11.23 22.95 -17.64
CA CYS A 584 10.19 23.98 -17.71
C CYS A 584 10.73 25.37 -18.14
N ARG A 585 12.01 25.67 -17.89
CA ARG A 585 12.62 27.00 -18.08
C ARG A 585 12.50 27.52 -19.50
N ARG A 586 12.77 26.69 -20.52
CA ARG A 586 12.77 27.14 -21.93
C ARG A 586 11.39 27.63 -22.38
N SER A 587 10.33 26.95 -21.91
CA SER A 587 8.95 27.28 -22.23
C SER A 587 8.33 28.30 -21.25
N GLY A 588 9.06 28.75 -20.22
CA GLY A 588 8.55 29.66 -19.20
C GLY A 588 7.38 29.07 -18.39
N ILE A 589 7.33 27.75 -18.24
CA ILE A 589 6.23 27.04 -17.57
C ILE A 589 6.47 27.02 -16.04
N PRO A 590 5.46 27.32 -15.21
CA PRO A 590 5.56 27.15 -13.76
C PRO A 590 5.62 25.67 -13.38
N PHE A 591 6.23 25.36 -12.25
CA PHE A 591 6.29 23.99 -11.72
C PHE A 591 6.06 23.95 -10.21
N GLY A 592 5.76 22.76 -9.69
CA GLY A 592 5.68 22.47 -8.27
C GLY A 592 6.06 21.03 -7.94
N VAL A 593 6.05 20.68 -6.66
CA VAL A 593 6.54 19.39 -6.16
C VAL A 593 5.55 18.80 -5.16
N TYR A 594 5.23 17.52 -5.32
CA TYR A 594 4.53 16.73 -4.31
C TYR A 594 5.53 16.17 -3.29
N ASN A 595 5.64 16.88 -2.17
CA ASN A 595 6.59 16.56 -1.12
C ASN A 595 6.22 15.30 -0.34
N ILE A 596 7.04 14.26 -0.44
CA ILE A 596 6.98 13.10 0.46
C ILE A 596 7.80 13.44 1.70
N LEU A 597 7.14 13.69 2.82
CA LEU A 597 7.79 14.06 4.09
C LEU A 597 7.87 12.82 5.00
N GLN A 598 9.03 12.53 5.62
CA GLN A 598 9.03 11.62 6.78
C GLN A 598 8.65 12.38 8.06
N VAL A 599 8.53 11.63 9.16
CA VAL A 599 7.99 12.11 10.43
C VAL A 599 8.87 13.18 11.09
N HIS A 600 10.16 13.29 10.74
CA HIS A 600 11.06 14.19 11.45
C HIS A 600 10.90 15.66 11.00
N PRO A 601 10.51 16.59 11.90
CA PRO A 601 10.21 17.98 11.52
C PRO A 601 11.36 18.73 10.83
N TRP A 602 12.61 18.37 11.12
CA TRP A 602 13.78 18.98 10.47
C TRP A 602 13.87 18.66 8.97
N GLU A 603 13.31 17.53 8.51
CA GLU A 603 13.29 17.23 7.09
C GLU A 603 12.42 18.23 6.33
N ILE A 604 11.27 18.60 6.89
CA ILE A 604 10.35 19.55 6.26
C ILE A 604 11.05 20.91 6.06
N GLN A 605 11.80 21.37 7.08
CA GLN A 605 12.53 22.64 7.01
C GLN A 605 13.71 22.57 6.04
N ALA A 606 14.52 21.51 6.11
CA ALA A 606 15.66 21.32 5.20
C ALA A 606 15.21 21.21 3.74
N LYS A 607 14.09 20.52 3.49
CA LYS A 607 13.46 20.44 2.17
C LYS A 607 12.98 21.77 1.64
N ALA A 608 12.23 22.52 2.46
CA ALA A 608 11.79 23.85 2.04
C ALA A 608 12.99 24.69 1.61
N TYR A 609 14.12 24.59 2.33
CA TYR A 609 15.37 25.24 1.94
C TYR A 609 15.99 24.66 0.65
N THR A 610 16.03 23.35 0.45
CA THR A 610 16.56 22.74 -0.78
C THR A 610 15.72 23.11 -2.01
N GLU A 611 14.40 22.98 -1.91
CA GLU A 611 13.47 23.23 -3.02
C GLU A 611 13.37 24.71 -3.38
N ILE A 612 13.26 25.59 -2.37
CA ILE A 612 13.13 27.05 -2.56
C ILE A 612 14.52 27.67 -2.82
N GLY A 613 15.56 27.21 -2.12
CA GLY A 613 16.90 27.78 -2.16
C GLY A 613 17.67 27.46 -3.43
N HIS A 614 17.32 26.38 -4.14
CA HIS A 614 17.85 26.11 -5.48
C HIS A 614 17.24 27.03 -6.57
N GLY A 615 16.34 27.95 -6.19
CA GLY A 615 15.68 28.93 -7.05
C GLY A 615 14.45 28.37 -7.74
#